data_AF-A0AAJ2ISE9-F1
#
_entry.id   AF-A0AAJ2ISE9-F1
#
_cell.length_a   1.000
_cell.length_b   1.000
_cell.length_c   1.000
_cell.angle_alpha   90.00
_cell.angle_beta   90.00
_cell.angle_gamma   90.00
#
_symmetry.space_group_name_H-M   'P 1'
#
loop_
_entity.id
_entity.type
_entity.pdbx_description
1 polymer ?
#
loop_
_entity_poly.entity_id
_entity_poly.type
_entity_poly.pdbx_seq_one_letter_code
_entity_poly.pdbx_strand_id
1 'polypeptide(L)'
;MEAENIRKESLEAYLLLESLIAMSLLVFFVTVVLEQVIQVKKQIAMENREIEALNVAHMAVDTGKKYLKLNGVEISIEETSTQMTIRESGEVLFVLEKNKVTAFTLLESLLALLVLVGTFSLFLGMTKMFHEEVKRATTDHTQDWQLFCSLLRSELEGASLDKVENNYLYVRKHVNLRFGLSSQGDFRKTNANGRGYQPMIHHLKNAKISQEGEQIKIILTFEKGGDRTFLYTFPEKES
;
A
#
# COMPACT_ATOMS: atom_id res chain seq x y z
N MET A 1 7.52 -72.31 43.44
CA MET A 1 6.45 -72.69 42.48
C MET A 1 5.26 -71.75 42.53
N GLU A 2 4.75 -71.33 43.70
CA GLU A 2 3.57 -70.44 43.79
C GLU A 2 3.76 -69.04 43.16
N ALA A 3 4.89 -68.38 43.38
CA ALA A 3 5.14 -67.03 42.83
C ALA A 3 5.19 -66.99 41.28
N GLU A 4 5.59 -68.08 40.65
CA GLU A 4 5.67 -68.19 39.18
C GLU A 4 4.29 -68.42 38.56
N ASN A 5 3.42 -69.16 39.25
CA ASN A 5 2.05 -69.41 38.83
C ASN A 5 1.17 -68.14 38.95
N ILE A 6 1.31 -67.38 40.04
CA ILE A 6 0.61 -66.09 40.25
C ILE A 6 1.01 -65.07 39.18
N ARG A 7 2.29 -65.04 38.77
CA ARG A 7 2.76 -64.13 37.73
C ARG A 7 2.23 -64.50 36.34
N LYS A 8 2.04 -65.79 36.06
CA LYS A 8 1.47 -66.26 34.79
C LYS A 8 -0.03 -66.00 34.71
N GLU A 9 -0.76 -66.26 35.80
CA GLU A 9 -2.20 -66.02 35.92
C GLU A 9 -2.53 -64.51 35.83
N SER A 10 -1.72 -63.65 36.46
CA SER A 10 -1.85 -62.19 36.32
C SER A 10 -1.49 -61.68 34.92
N LEU A 11 -0.58 -62.33 34.20
CA LEU A 11 -0.26 -61.99 32.80
C LEU A 11 -1.38 -62.42 31.84
N GLU A 12 -1.96 -63.61 32.01
CA GLU A 12 -3.11 -64.08 31.23
C GLU A 12 -4.36 -63.21 31.49
N ALA A 13 -4.62 -62.85 32.75
CA ALA A 13 -5.70 -61.92 33.10
C ALA A 13 -5.48 -60.51 32.49
N TYR A 14 -4.23 -60.03 32.46
CA TYR A 14 -3.88 -58.75 31.82
C TYR A 14 -4.09 -58.79 30.29
N LEU A 15 -3.65 -59.86 29.61
CA LEU A 15 -3.85 -60.03 28.17
C LEU A 15 -5.34 -60.13 27.78
N LEU A 16 -6.15 -60.77 28.63
CA LEU A 16 -7.60 -60.83 28.45
C LEU A 16 -8.25 -59.45 28.65
N LEU A 17 -7.82 -58.68 29.66
CA LEU A 17 -8.31 -57.32 29.90
C LEU A 17 -7.96 -56.38 28.74
N GLU A 18 -6.73 -56.45 28.23
CA GLU A 18 -6.28 -55.65 27.08
C GLU A 18 -7.08 -55.99 25.82
N SER A 19 -7.31 -57.28 25.56
CA SER A 19 -8.14 -57.75 24.44
C SER A 19 -9.61 -57.32 24.58
N LEU A 20 -10.14 -57.34 25.81
CA LEU A 20 -11.51 -56.90 26.09
C LEU A 20 -11.69 -55.39 25.90
N ILE A 21 -10.72 -54.59 26.34
CA ILE A 21 -10.71 -53.13 26.13
C ILE A 21 -10.61 -52.84 24.63
N ALA A 22 -9.69 -53.50 23.92
CA ALA A 22 -9.53 -53.33 22.47
C ALA A 22 -10.82 -53.68 21.70
N MET A 23 -11.48 -54.79 22.04
CA MET A 23 -12.75 -55.20 21.42
C MET A 23 -13.88 -54.21 21.74
N SER A 24 -13.97 -53.72 22.97
CA SER A 24 -14.98 -52.74 23.37
C SER A 24 -14.81 -51.42 22.62
N LEU A 25 -13.56 -50.97 22.45
CA LEU A 25 -13.24 -49.79 21.65
C LEU A 25 -13.58 -50.01 20.17
N LEU A 26 -13.25 -51.18 19.61
CA LEU A 26 -13.60 -51.50 18.22
C LEU A 26 -15.11 -51.47 18.00
N VAL A 27 -15.90 -52.13 18.86
CA VAL A 27 -17.36 -52.15 18.76
C VAL A 27 -17.94 -50.74 18.90
N PHE A 28 -17.41 -49.95 19.83
CA PHE A 28 -17.80 -48.55 19.99
C PHE A 28 -17.56 -47.75 18.70
N PHE A 29 -16.36 -47.82 18.14
CA PHE A 29 -16.03 -47.11 16.89
C PHE A 29 -16.89 -47.56 15.72
N VAL A 30 -17.09 -48.87 15.53
CA VAL A 30 -17.93 -49.42 14.46
C VAL A 30 -19.36 -48.92 14.58
N THR A 31 -19.90 -48.87 15.80
CA THR A 31 -21.26 -48.39 16.05
C THR A 31 -21.41 -46.92 15.70
N VAL A 32 -20.48 -46.07 16.16
CA VAL A 32 -20.47 -44.63 15.87
C VAL A 32 -20.36 -44.36 14.37
N VAL A 33 -19.45 -45.04 13.67
CA VAL A 33 -19.30 -44.88 12.22
C VAL A 33 -20.56 -45.32 11.47
N LEU A 34 -21.15 -46.46 11.85
CA LEU A 34 -22.37 -46.96 11.22
C LEU A 34 -23.54 -45.96 11.40
N GLU A 35 -23.68 -45.41 12.60
CA GLU A 35 -24.70 -44.41 12.89
C GLU A 35 -24.49 -43.14 12.06
N GLN A 36 -23.25 -42.63 11.97
CA GLN A 36 -22.91 -41.48 11.14
C GLN A 36 -23.22 -41.74 9.66
N VAL A 37 -22.87 -42.91 9.12
CA VAL A 37 -23.18 -43.27 7.73
C VAL A 37 -24.68 -43.30 7.48
N ILE A 38 -25.48 -43.82 8.42
CA ILE A 38 -26.94 -43.83 8.30
C ILE A 38 -27.49 -42.40 8.29
N GLN A 39 -27.01 -41.53 9.18
CA GLN A 39 -27.45 -40.13 9.23
C GLN A 39 -27.09 -39.38 7.95
N VAL A 40 -25.85 -39.54 7.46
CA VAL A 40 -25.41 -38.93 6.20
C VAL A 40 -26.26 -39.41 5.02
N LYS A 41 -26.57 -40.70 4.94
CA LYS A 41 -27.45 -41.22 3.87
C LYS A 41 -28.86 -40.63 3.93
N LYS A 42 -29.42 -40.43 5.12
CA LYS A 42 -30.72 -39.77 5.29
C LYS A 42 -30.66 -38.32 4.80
N GLN A 43 -29.61 -37.59 5.18
CA GLN A 43 -29.41 -36.20 4.77
C GLN A 43 -29.29 -36.07 3.25
N ILE A 44 -28.45 -36.89 2.61
CA ILE A 44 -28.30 -36.91 1.14
C ILE A 44 -29.63 -37.21 0.45
N ALA A 45 -30.45 -38.12 0.98
CA ALA A 45 -31.75 -38.43 0.41
C ALA A 45 -32.73 -37.25 0.50
N MET A 46 -32.66 -36.46 1.58
CA MET A 46 -33.46 -35.24 1.75
C MET A 46 -33.00 -34.14 0.78
N GLU A 47 -31.69 -33.90 0.69
CA GLU A 47 -31.11 -32.91 -0.25
C GLU A 47 -31.43 -33.25 -1.71
N ASN A 48 -31.31 -34.52 -2.10
CA ASN A 48 -31.70 -34.96 -3.44
C ASN A 48 -33.19 -34.72 -3.75
N ARG A 49 -34.06 -34.83 -2.73
CA ARG A 49 -35.48 -34.56 -2.89
C ARG A 49 -35.74 -33.08 -3.12
N GLU A 50 -35.09 -32.20 -2.36
CA GLU A 50 -35.19 -30.75 -2.57
C GLU A 50 -34.69 -30.33 -3.96
N ILE A 51 -33.57 -30.90 -4.41
CA ILE A 51 -33.03 -30.67 -5.76
C ILE A 51 -34.04 -31.14 -6.82
N GLU A 52 -34.65 -32.32 -6.65
CA GLU A 52 -35.66 -32.82 -7.58
C GLU A 52 -36.90 -31.92 -7.59
N ALA A 53 -37.35 -31.43 -6.43
CA ALA A 53 -38.46 -30.50 -6.34
C ALA A 53 -38.20 -29.21 -7.10
N LEU A 54 -36.98 -28.68 -6.99
CA LEU A 54 -36.55 -27.49 -7.73
C LEU A 54 -36.48 -27.76 -9.24
N ASN A 55 -35.98 -28.93 -9.67
CA ASN A 55 -35.93 -29.31 -11.09
C ASN A 55 -37.33 -29.42 -11.69
N VAL A 56 -38.27 -30.08 -11.00
CA VAL A 56 -39.67 -30.18 -11.44
C VAL A 56 -40.34 -28.81 -11.46
N ALA A 57 -40.04 -27.93 -10.50
CA ALA A 57 -40.52 -26.56 -10.51
C ALA A 57 -40.01 -25.78 -11.72
N HIS A 58 -38.72 -25.87 -12.03
CA HIS A 58 -38.12 -25.26 -13.22
C HIS A 58 -38.79 -25.77 -14.51
N MET A 59 -38.96 -27.10 -14.63
CA MET A 59 -39.66 -27.71 -15.77
C MET A 59 -41.12 -27.26 -15.88
N ALA A 60 -41.82 -27.07 -14.77
CA ALA A 60 -43.20 -26.57 -14.76
C ALA A 60 -43.29 -25.13 -15.27
N VAL A 61 -42.36 -24.26 -14.86
CA VAL A 61 -42.24 -22.88 -15.35
C VAL A 61 -41.92 -22.86 -16.85
N ASP A 62 -40.90 -23.60 -17.29
CA ASP A 62 -40.45 -23.64 -18.70
C ASP A 62 -41.55 -24.15 -19.64
N THR A 63 -42.35 -25.11 -19.18
CA THR A 63 -43.45 -25.69 -19.96
C THR A 63 -44.77 -24.94 -19.79
N GLY A 64 -44.81 -23.87 -18.99
CA GLY A 64 -46.01 -23.08 -18.72
C GLY A 64 -47.12 -23.84 -17.99
N LYS A 65 -46.80 -24.93 -17.29
CA LYS A 65 -47.77 -25.76 -16.57
C LYS A 65 -47.95 -25.25 -15.14
N LYS A 66 -49.20 -24.94 -14.77
CA LYS A 66 -49.55 -24.56 -13.38
C LYS A 66 -49.48 -25.71 -12.38
N TYR A 67 -49.43 -26.94 -12.87
CA TYR A 67 -49.32 -28.14 -12.06
C TYR A 67 -48.48 -29.16 -12.81
N LEU A 68 -47.51 -29.75 -12.12
CA LEU A 68 -46.64 -30.78 -12.67
C LEU A 68 -46.31 -31.81 -11.60
N LYS A 69 -46.64 -33.07 -11.87
CA LYS A 69 -46.24 -34.21 -11.05
C LYS A 69 -45.28 -35.08 -11.84
N LEU A 70 -44.03 -35.12 -11.40
CA LEU A 70 -42.94 -35.86 -12.07
C LEU A 70 -41.99 -36.39 -11.00
N ASN A 71 -41.42 -37.57 -11.21
CA ASN A 71 -40.40 -38.16 -10.33
C ASN A 71 -40.78 -38.23 -8.84
N GLY A 72 -42.08 -38.36 -8.54
CA GLY A 72 -42.61 -38.40 -7.17
C GLY A 72 -42.76 -37.05 -6.47
N VAL A 73 -42.38 -35.96 -7.14
CA VAL A 73 -42.60 -34.57 -6.70
C VAL A 73 -43.85 -34.03 -7.37
N GLU A 74 -44.67 -33.33 -6.58
CA GLU A 74 -45.89 -32.66 -7.02
C GLU A 74 -45.75 -31.15 -6.84
N ILE A 75 -45.59 -30.42 -7.95
CA ILE A 75 -45.44 -28.96 -7.96
C ILE A 75 -46.74 -28.30 -8.43
N SER A 76 -47.15 -27.25 -7.71
CA SER A 76 -48.20 -26.33 -8.13
C SER A 76 -47.67 -24.89 -8.16
N ILE A 77 -48.09 -24.14 -9.17
CA ILE A 77 -47.68 -22.75 -9.41
C ILE A 77 -48.92 -21.87 -9.40
N GLU A 78 -48.94 -20.92 -8.46
CA GLU A 78 -49.97 -19.90 -8.32
C GLU A 78 -49.37 -18.55 -8.73
N GLU A 79 -49.85 -18.00 -9.84
CA GLU A 79 -49.35 -16.75 -10.39
C GLU A 79 -50.40 -15.65 -10.21
N THR A 80 -50.00 -14.57 -9.53
CA THR A 80 -50.76 -13.32 -9.38
C THR A 80 -50.14 -12.21 -10.24
N SER A 81 -50.73 -11.02 -10.20
CA SER A 81 -50.20 -9.83 -10.89
C SER A 81 -48.84 -9.40 -10.36
N THR A 82 -48.55 -9.64 -9.08
CA THR A 82 -47.34 -9.16 -8.40
C THR A 82 -46.40 -10.28 -7.98
N GLN A 83 -46.85 -11.54 -7.97
CA GLN A 83 -46.09 -12.63 -7.37
C GLN A 83 -46.34 -13.96 -8.10
N MET A 84 -45.34 -14.83 -8.13
CA MET A 84 -45.49 -16.25 -8.47
C MET A 84 -45.10 -17.08 -7.26
N THR A 85 -45.99 -17.96 -6.81
CA THR A 85 -45.76 -18.86 -5.68
C THR A 85 -45.69 -20.29 -6.20
N ILE A 86 -44.62 -20.99 -5.84
CA ILE A 86 -44.38 -22.39 -6.21
C ILE A 86 -44.49 -23.23 -4.93
N ARG A 87 -45.28 -24.30 -4.98
CA ARG A 87 -45.54 -25.20 -3.84
C ARG A 87 -45.22 -26.64 -4.19
N GLU A 88 -44.59 -27.37 -3.27
CA GLU A 88 -44.46 -28.84 -3.32
C GLU A 88 -45.49 -29.48 -2.38
N SER A 89 -46.36 -30.36 -2.90
CA SER A 89 -47.35 -31.10 -2.09
C SER A 89 -48.20 -30.21 -1.15
N GLY A 90 -48.43 -28.95 -1.53
CA GLY A 90 -49.18 -27.94 -0.76
C GLY A 90 -48.33 -26.98 0.08
N GLU A 91 -47.09 -27.34 0.40
CA GLU A 91 -46.14 -26.50 1.15
C GLU A 91 -45.44 -25.50 0.24
N VAL A 92 -45.21 -24.27 0.73
CA VAL A 92 -44.54 -23.22 -0.06
C VAL A 92 -43.07 -23.56 -0.22
N LEU A 93 -42.65 -23.75 -1.47
CA LEU A 93 -41.25 -23.99 -1.83
C LEU A 93 -40.55 -22.64 -2.07
N PHE A 94 -41.10 -21.78 -2.93
CA PHE A 94 -40.56 -20.45 -3.23
C PHE A 94 -41.65 -19.43 -3.57
N VAL A 95 -41.32 -18.15 -3.34
CA VAL A 95 -42.13 -16.97 -3.67
C VAL A 95 -41.26 -16.01 -4.49
N LEU A 96 -41.73 -15.65 -5.69
CA LEU A 96 -41.06 -14.72 -6.60
C LEU A 96 -41.91 -13.45 -6.75
N GLU A 97 -41.37 -12.28 -6.42
CA GLU A 97 -42.01 -10.99 -6.69
C GLU A 97 -41.70 -10.48 -8.11
N LYS A 98 -42.74 -10.07 -8.84
CA LYS A 98 -42.63 -9.46 -10.17
C LYS A 98 -42.36 -7.97 -10.05
N ASN A 99 -41.12 -7.62 -9.72
CA ASN A 99 -40.69 -6.22 -9.70
C ASN A 99 -40.26 -5.76 -11.10
N LYS A 100 -40.88 -4.68 -11.59
CA LYS A 100 -40.49 -4.02 -12.83
C LYS A 100 -39.31 -3.10 -12.53
N VAL A 101 -38.10 -3.64 -12.59
CA VAL A 101 -36.88 -2.86 -12.35
C VAL A 101 -36.61 -1.99 -13.58
N THR A 102 -36.52 -0.67 -13.39
CA THR A 102 -36.04 0.24 -14.43
C THR A 102 -34.56 -0.01 -14.66
N ALA A 103 -34.20 -0.57 -15.82
CA ALA A 103 -32.81 -0.68 -16.22
C ALA A 103 -32.23 0.73 -16.47
N PHE A 104 -30.96 0.91 -16.13
CA PHE A 104 -30.20 2.13 -16.43
C PHE A 104 -30.21 2.38 -17.95
N THR A 105 -30.36 3.63 -18.36
CA THR A 105 -30.36 3.97 -19.79
C THR A 105 -28.95 4.00 -20.35
N LEU A 106 -28.79 3.63 -21.63
CA LEU A 106 -27.51 3.70 -22.32
C LEU A 106 -26.89 5.12 -22.27
N LEU A 107 -27.74 6.15 -22.28
CA LEU A 107 -27.32 7.54 -22.21
C LEU A 107 -26.70 7.89 -20.86
N GLU A 108 -27.28 7.42 -19.76
CA GLU A 108 -26.71 7.62 -18.42
C GLU A 108 -25.37 6.89 -18.28
N SER A 109 -25.24 5.68 -18.83
CA SER A 109 -23.94 4.98 -18.87
C SER A 109 -22.89 5.73 -19.70
N LEU A 110 -23.30 6.32 -20.83
CA LEU A 110 -22.40 7.12 -21.67
C LEU A 110 -21.96 8.41 -20.95
N LEU A 111 -22.90 9.08 -20.27
CA LEU A 111 -22.60 10.26 -19.47
C LEU A 111 -21.65 9.93 -18.31
N ALA A 112 -21.88 8.81 -17.63
CA ALA A 112 -21.00 8.33 -16.57
C ALA A 112 -19.57 8.05 -17.08
N LEU A 113 -19.45 7.41 -18.26
CA LEU A 113 -18.16 7.17 -18.90
C LEU A 113 -17.45 8.47 -19.30
N LEU A 114 -18.18 9.45 -19.85
CA LEU A 114 -17.63 10.76 -20.20
C LEU A 114 -17.05 11.48 -18.96
N VAL A 115 -17.82 11.49 -17.86
CA VAL A 115 -17.39 12.08 -16.58
C VAL A 115 -16.17 11.35 -16.04
N LEU A 116 -16.14 10.02 -16.11
CA LEU A 116 -14.97 9.22 -15.73
C LEU A 116 -13.73 9.60 -16.54
N VAL A 117 -13.83 9.65 -17.87
CA VAL A 117 -12.69 10.03 -18.73
C VAL A 117 -12.19 11.44 -18.41
N GLY A 118 -13.10 12.38 -18.17
CA GLY A 118 -12.77 13.75 -17.78
C GLY A 118 -12.02 13.81 -16.44
N THR A 119 -12.55 13.15 -15.41
CA THR A 119 -11.92 13.12 -14.08
C THR A 119 -10.55 12.45 -14.09
N PHE A 120 -10.39 11.33 -14.81
CA PHE A 120 -9.08 10.70 -14.97
C PHE A 120 -8.08 11.61 -15.69
N SER A 121 -8.52 12.32 -16.74
CA SER A 121 -7.64 13.24 -17.48
C SER A 121 -7.15 14.39 -16.60
N LEU A 122 -8.01 14.95 -15.74
CA LEU A 122 -7.64 15.98 -14.76
C LEU A 122 -6.63 15.43 -13.75
N PHE A 123 -6.85 14.22 -13.24
CA PHE A 123 -5.93 13.58 -12.30
C PHE A 123 -4.54 13.35 -12.91
N LEU A 124 -4.47 12.88 -14.15
CA LEU A 124 -3.21 12.72 -14.89
C LEU A 124 -2.51 14.07 -15.12
N GLY A 125 -3.27 15.11 -15.47
CA GLY A 125 -2.74 16.47 -15.65
C GLY A 125 -2.09 17.02 -14.39
N MET A 126 -2.80 16.92 -13.26
CA MET A 126 -2.28 17.35 -11.95
C MET A 126 -1.04 16.56 -11.52
N THR A 127 -1.04 15.24 -11.72
CA THR A 127 0.11 14.38 -11.40
C THR A 127 1.35 14.78 -12.20
N LYS A 128 1.19 15.11 -13.49
CA LYS A 128 2.29 15.60 -14.33
C LYS A 128 2.81 16.96 -13.85
N MET A 129 1.92 17.92 -13.58
CA MET A 129 2.31 19.23 -13.07
C MET A 129 3.05 19.12 -11.74
N PHE A 130 2.56 18.29 -10.82
CA PHE A 130 3.21 18.03 -9.55
C PHE A 130 4.60 17.40 -9.74
N HIS A 131 4.73 16.43 -10.64
CA HIS A 131 6.03 15.82 -10.95
C HIS A 131 7.02 16.85 -11.51
N GLU A 132 6.57 17.74 -12.39
CA GLU A 132 7.38 18.84 -12.88
C GLU A 132 7.78 19.82 -11.77
N GLU A 133 6.86 20.15 -10.87
CA GLU A 133 7.10 21.05 -9.76
C GLU A 133 8.09 20.46 -8.76
N VAL A 134 7.95 19.18 -8.40
CA VAL A 134 8.94 18.45 -7.58
C VAL A 134 10.31 18.42 -8.27
N LYS A 135 10.36 18.15 -9.57
CA LYS A 135 11.61 18.14 -10.34
C LYS A 135 12.27 19.52 -10.36
N ARG A 136 11.48 20.58 -10.52
CA ARG A 136 11.93 21.98 -10.45
C ARG A 136 12.44 22.30 -9.05
N ALA A 137 11.68 22.02 -7.99
CA ALA A 137 12.09 22.25 -6.61
C ALA A 137 13.40 21.50 -6.24
N THR A 138 13.61 20.29 -6.78
CA THR A 138 14.82 19.49 -6.53
C THR A 138 16.06 19.98 -7.31
N THR A 139 15.89 20.88 -8.28
CA THR A 139 16.95 21.38 -9.18
C THR A 139 17.12 22.90 -9.09
N ASP A 140 16.15 23.62 -8.53
CA ASP A 140 16.17 25.06 -8.41
C ASP A 140 16.99 25.51 -7.20
N HIS A 141 18.29 25.65 -7.41
CA HIS A 141 19.22 26.21 -6.42
C HIS A 141 19.02 27.73 -6.20
N THR A 142 17.98 28.35 -6.76
CA THR A 142 17.78 29.80 -6.64
C THR A 142 17.55 30.24 -5.20
N GLN A 143 16.75 29.53 -4.41
CA GLN A 143 16.55 29.88 -3.00
C GLN A 143 17.83 29.69 -2.17
N ASP A 144 18.52 28.56 -2.32
CA ASP A 144 19.81 28.30 -1.68
C ASP A 144 20.86 29.35 -2.05
N TRP A 145 20.88 29.77 -3.31
CA TRP A 145 21.75 30.83 -3.81
C TRP A 145 21.44 32.19 -3.16
N GLN A 146 20.16 32.57 -3.02
CA GLN A 146 19.79 33.82 -2.35
C GLN A 146 20.14 33.79 -0.86
N LEU A 147 19.94 32.64 -0.20
CA LEU A 147 20.34 32.44 1.19
C LEU A 147 21.86 32.56 1.35
N PHE A 148 22.63 31.88 0.50
CA PHE A 148 24.09 32.02 0.43
C PHE A 148 24.53 33.48 0.27
N CYS A 149 23.94 34.20 -0.68
CA CYS A 149 24.25 35.61 -0.93
C CYS A 149 24.00 36.47 0.32
N SER A 150 22.89 36.23 1.02
CA SER A 150 22.50 36.99 2.21
C SER A 150 23.42 36.68 3.39
N LEU A 151 23.67 35.39 3.65
CA LEU A 151 24.56 34.93 4.71
C LEU A 151 26.00 35.42 4.50
N LEU A 152 26.54 35.23 3.28
CA LEU A 152 27.91 35.64 2.99
C LEU A 152 28.06 37.17 3.06
N ARG A 153 27.09 37.93 2.52
CA ARG A 153 27.11 39.39 2.65
C ARG A 153 27.12 39.84 4.11
N SER A 154 26.27 39.28 4.95
CA SER A 154 26.21 39.62 6.39
C SER A 154 27.51 39.27 7.13
N GLU A 155 28.17 38.17 6.76
CA GLU A 155 29.47 37.78 7.32
C GLU A 155 30.59 38.75 6.92
N LEU A 156 30.58 39.19 5.65
CA LEU A 156 31.57 40.13 5.10
C LEU A 156 31.33 41.58 5.52
N GLU A 157 30.09 41.93 5.89
CA GLU A 157 29.74 43.25 6.38
C GLU A 157 30.51 43.57 7.67
N GLY A 158 31.21 44.69 7.70
CA GLY A 158 32.11 45.06 8.81
C GLY A 158 33.38 44.20 8.94
N ALA A 159 33.66 43.31 7.99
CA ALA A 159 34.96 42.64 7.87
C ALA A 159 35.90 43.43 6.96
N SER A 160 37.20 43.29 7.16
CA SER A 160 38.23 43.78 6.24
C SER A 160 38.82 42.62 5.43
N LEU A 161 39.08 42.86 4.14
CA LEU A 161 39.76 41.91 3.28
C LEU A 161 41.18 41.68 3.79
N ASP A 162 41.61 40.42 3.84
CA ASP A 162 43.01 40.05 4.07
C ASP A 162 43.68 39.71 2.75
N LYS A 163 43.26 38.60 2.14
CA LYS A 163 43.76 38.11 0.85
C LYS A 163 42.88 37.00 0.31
N VAL A 164 43.00 36.75 -1.00
CA VAL A 164 42.59 35.50 -1.63
C VAL A 164 43.84 34.69 -1.98
N GLU A 165 43.96 33.48 -1.44
CA GLU A 165 45.12 32.60 -1.66
C GLU A 165 44.67 31.13 -1.71
N ASN A 166 45.25 30.34 -2.61
CA ASN A 166 44.91 28.92 -2.78
C ASN A 166 43.41 28.66 -2.93
N ASN A 167 42.69 29.56 -3.60
CA ASN A 167 41.23 29.50 -3.80
C ASN A 167 40.41 29.59 -2.51
N TYR A 168 40.98 30.19 -1.46
CA TYR A 168 40.29 30.56 -0.22
C TYR A 168 40.27 32.08 -0.06
N LEU A 169 39.15 32.59 0.44
CA LEU A 169 38.99 33.97 0.87
C LEU A 169 39.31 34.08 2.36
N TYR A 170 40.25 34.96 2.71
CA TYR A 170 40.59 35.30 4.08
C TYR A 170 40.12 36.70 4.43
N VAL A 171 39.44 36.84 5.56
CA VAL A 171 38.94 38.14 6.05
C VAL A 171 39.17 38.28 7.54
N ARG A 172 39.30 39.53 7.99
CA ARG A 172 39.47 39.90 9.40
C ARG A 172 38.24 40.64 9.90
N LYS A 173 37.61 40.10 10.95
CA LYS A 173 36.53 40.75 11.70
C LYS A 173 36.88 40.69 13.19
N HIS A 174 36.02 40.12 14.03
CA HIS A 174 36.36 39.79 15.43
C HIS A 174 37.35 38.63 15.55
N VAL A 175 37.34 37.73 14.57
CA VAL A 175 38.29 36.62 14.40
C VAL A 175 38.68 36.52 12.93
N ASN A 176 39.83 35.91 12.65
CA ASN A 176 40.25 35.65 11.29
C ASN A 176 39.46 34.47 10.72
N LEU A 177 38.71 34.74 9.66
CA LEU A 177 37.83 33.79 9.00
C LEU A 177 38.37 33.41 7.63
N ARG A 178 38.02 32.19 7.21
CA ARG A 178 38.35 31.64 5.91
C ARG A 178 37.09 31.07 5.26
N PHE A 179 36.90 31.35 3.98
CA PHE A 179 35.80 30.83 3.18
C PHE A 179 36.32 30.10 1.95
N GLY A 180 35.71 28.98 1.58
CA GLY A 180 36.09 28.24 0.39
C GLY A 180 35.34 26.91 0.23
N LEU A 181 35.65 26.23 -0.87
CA LEU A 181 35.12 24.90 -1.17
C LEU A 181 35.77 23.85 -0.27
N SER A 182 34.95 22.94 0.23
CA SER A 182 35.38 21.79 1.01
C SER A 182 35.48 20.51 0.17
N SER A 183 36.14 19.49 0.71
CA SER A 183 36.17 18.15 0.11
C SER A 183 34.81 17.44 0.05
N GLN A 184 33.81 17.93 0.80
CA GLN A 184 32.44 17.40 0.82
C GLN A 184 31.51 18.07 -0.20
N GLY A 185 32.03 18.95 -1.07
CA GLY A 185 31.24 19.56 -2.14
C GLY A 185 30.34 20.72 -1.69
N ASP A 186 30.71 21.41 -0.61
CA ASP A 186 30.02 22.59 -0.09
C ASP A 186 30.99 23.76 0.09
N PHE A 187 30.48 24.98 -0.08
CA PHE A 187 31.21 26.18 0.26
C PHE A 187 30.91 26.54 1.71
N ARG A 188 31.95 26.73 2.52
CA ARG A 188 31.81 26.85 3.97
C ARG A 188 32.72 27.91 4.57
N LYS A 189 32.30 28.38 5.76
CA LYS A 189 33.08 29.22 6.67
C LYS A 189 33.87 28.35 7.65
N THR A 190 35.13 28.70 7.84
CA THR A 190 36.03 28.13 8.86
C THR A 190 36.82 29.26 9.53
N ASN A 191 37.58 28.94 10.58
CA ASN A 191 38.63 29.85 11.03
C ASN A 191 39.81 29.85 10.03
N ALA A 192 40.78 30.75 10.23
CA ALA A 192 41.97 30.89 9.37
C ALA A 192 42.77 29.59 9.17
N ASN A 193 42.81 28.73 10.20
CA ASN A 193 43.52 27.44 10.18
C ASN A 193 42.68 26.30 9.58
N GLY A 194 41.47 26.59 9.12
CA GLY A 194 40.56 25.61 8.52
C GLY A 194 39.79 24.73 9.49
N ARG A 195 39.78 25.06 10.79
CA ARG A 195 38.93 24.40 11.79
C ARG A 195 37.59 25.11 11.93
N GLY A 196 36.57 24.36 12.31
CA GLY A 196 35.17 24.81 12.34
C GLY A 196 34.37 24.27 11.15
N TYR A 197 33.06 24.26 11.28
CA TYR A 197 32.15 23.71 10.28
C TYR A 197 30.86 24.55 10.24
N GLN A 198 30.78 25.45 9.27
CA GLN A 198 29.54 26.15 8.95
C GLN A 198 29.36 26.18 7.42
N PRO A 199 28.64 25.19 6.84
CA PRO A 199 28.31 25.19 5.43
C PRO A 199 27.38 26.36 5.11
N MET A 200 27.59 26.98 3.95
CA MET A 200 26.78 28.10 3.48
C MET A 200 25.97 27.76 2.23
N ILE A 201 26.46 26.82 1.42
CA ILE A 201 25.75 26.26 0.27
C ILE A 201 26.36 24.91 -0.14
N HIS A 202 25.52 23.97 -0.57
CA HIS A 202 25.88 22.58 -0.88
C HIS A 202 25.82 22.27 -2.38
N HIS A 203 26.16 21.02 -2.74
CA HIS A 203 26.04 20.46 -4.10
C HIS A 203 26.87 21.21 -5.15
N LEU A 204 28.08 21.61 -4.76
CA LEU A 204 29.03 22.29 -5.62
C LEU A 204 30.02 21.31 -6.22
N LYS A 205 30.14 21.37 -7.55
CA LYS A 205 31.20 20.71 -8.29
C LYS A 205 32.52 21.46 -8.16
N ASN A 206 32.47 22.79 -8.14
CA ASN A 206 33.65 23.63 -8.02
C ASN A 206 33.30 25.02 -7.48
N ALA A 207 34.30 25.71 -6.94
CA ALA A 207 34.23 27.14 -6.63
C ALA A 207 35.54 27.80 -7.10
N LYS A 208 35.46 28.98 -7.69
CA LYS A 208 36.64 29.80 -8.03
C LYS A 208 36.52 31.15 -7.35
N ILE A 209 37.54 31.51 -6.59
CA ILE A 209 37.64 32.80 -5.90
C ILE A 209 38.79 33.58 -6.53
N SER A 210 38.51 34.81 -6.95
CA SER A 210 39.50 35.76 -7.45
C SER A 210 39.35 37.11 -6.75
N GLN A 211 40.47 37.83 -6.63
CA GLN A 211 40.55 39.15 -6.03
C GLN A 211 41.08 40.15 -7.05
N GLU A 212 40.48 41.33 -7.10
CA GLU A 212 40.94 42.48 -7.86
C GLU A 212 40.82 43.72 -6.95
N GLY A 213 41.95 44.16 -6.38
CA GLY A 213 41.97 45.20 -5.35
C GLY A 213 41.18 44.77 -4.10
N GLU A 214 40.23 45.61 -3.69
CA GLU A 214 39.28 45.36 -2.58
C GLU A 214 37.99 44.65 -3.04
N GLN A 215 37.89 44.26 -4.31
CA GLN A 215 36.77 43.48 -4.81
C GLN A 215 37.13 41.99 -4.88
N ILE A 216 36.17 41.16 -4.46
CA ILE A 216 36.24 39.72 -4.64
C ILE A 216 35.16 39.24 -5.61
N LYS A 217 35.48 38.19 -6.35
CA LYS A 217 34.57 37.46 -7.22
C LYS A 217 34.60 35.99 -6.85
N ILE A 218 33.44 35.43 -6.52
CA ILE A 218 33.26 34.01 -6.22
C ILE A 218 32.34 33.42 -7.29
N ILE A 219 32.83 32.45 -8.05
CA ILE A 219 32.07 31.71 -9.05
C ILE A 219 31.82 30.31 -8.51
N LEU A 220 30.56 29.95 -8.29
CA LEU A 220 30.14 28.62 -7.85
C LEU A 220 29.55 27.86 -9.04
N THR A 221 30.01 26.62 -9.24
CA THR A 221 29.49 25.70 -10.27
C THR A 221 28.80 24.52 -9.56
N PHE A 222 27.50 24.35 -9.79
CA PHE A 222 26.70 23.30 -9.15
C PHE A 222 26.87 21.94 -9.85
N GLU A 223 26.72 20.85 -9.09
CA GLU A 223 26.81 19.46 -9.61
C GLU A 223 25.80 19.18 -10.73
N LYS A 224 24.58 19.70 -10.60
CA LYS A 224 23.49 19.56 -11.58
C LYS A 224 23.58 20.57 -12.73
N GLY A 225 24.65 21.36 -12.79
CA GLY A 225 24.87 22.40 -13.80
C GLY A 225 24.35 23.78 -13.37
N GLY A 226 24.84 24.80 -14.06
CA GLY A 226 24.58 26.20 -13.75
C GLY A 226 25.72 26.83 -12.94
N ASP A 227 26.12 28.04 -13.37
CA ASP A 227 27.11 28.86 -12.68
C ASP A 227 26.41 30.05 -12.02
N ARG A 228 26.85 30.40 -10.82
CA ARG A 228 26.42 31.59 -10.11
C ARG A 228 27.64 32.39 -9.66
N THR A 229 27.58 33.71 -9.84
CA THR A 229 28.67 34.62 -9.51
C THR A 229 28.24 35.57 -8.41
N PHE A 230 29.03 35.61 -7.34
CA PHE A 230 28.91 36.58 -6.25
C PHE A 230 30.04 37.59 -6.35
N LEU A 231 29.69 38.88 -6.27
CA LEU A 231 30.62 40.00 -6.26
C LEU A 231 30.42 40.79 -4.97
N TYR A 232 31.52 41.18 -4.34
CA TYR A 232 31.51 42.01 -3.15
C TYR A 232 32.75 42.90 -3.12
N THR A 233 32.56 44.17 -2.82
CA THR A 233 33.63 45.15 -2.63
C THR A 233 33.71 45.49 -1.15
N PHE A 234 34.87 45.31 -0.56
CA PHE A 234 35.11 45.71 0.82
C PHE A 234 35.25 47.23 0.90
N PRO A 235 34.72 47.88 1.96
CA PRO A 235 34.95 49.31 2.16
C PRO A 235 36.44 49.58 2.37
N GLU A 236 36.95 50.65 1.76
CA GLU A 236 38.33 51.09 1.97
C GLU A 236 38.58 51.32 3.46
N LYS A 237 39.77 50.92 3.94
CA LYS A 237 40.20 51.25 5.30
C LYS A 237 40.26 52.77 5.43
N GLU A 238 39.39 53.37 6.24
CA GLU A 238 39.67 54.72 6.76
C GLU A 238 41.03 54.65 7.48
N SER A 239 41.99 55.44 6.99
CA SER A 239 43.34 55.58 7.57
C SER A 239 43.29 56.24 8.95
#